data_AF-A0AA40WFP6-F1
#
_entry.id   AF-A0AA40WFP6-F1
#
_cell.length_a   1.000
_cell.length_b   1.000
_cell.length_c   1.000
_cell.angle_alpha   90.00
_cell.angle_beta   90.00
_cell.angle_gamma   90.00
#
_symmetry.space_group_name_H-M   'P 1'
#
loop_
_entity.id
_entity.type
_entity.pdbx_description
1 polymer ?
#
loop_
_entity_poly.entity_id
_entity_poly.type
_entity_poly.pdbx_seq_one_letter_code
_entity_poly.pdbx_strand_id
1 'polypeptide(L)' 'IGTLIVSTSKGIMTGKNARKLKLGGEVILKMS' A
#
# COMPACT_ATOMS: atom_id res chain seq x y z
N ILE A 1 -13.51 0.36 8.35
CA ILE A 1 -12.88 0.62 7.02
C ILE A 1 -11.40 0.75 7.30
N GLY A 2 -10.65 -0.33 7.02
CA GLY A 2 -9.22 -0.36 7.31
C GLY A 2 -8.40 0.29 6.21
N THR A 3 -7.23 0.81 6.58
CA THR A 3 -6.23 1.33 5.63
C THR A 3 -4.95 0.51 5.72
N LEU A 4 -4.47 0.06 4.57
CA LEU A 4 -3.18 -0.58 4.41
C LEU A 4 -2.20 0.44 3.83
N ILE A 5 -1.08 0.69 4.49
CA ILE A 5 0.03 1.50 3.99
C ILE A 5 1.15 0.56 3.55
N VAL A 6 1.62 0.75 2.32
CA VAL A 6 2.55 -0.16 1.65
C VAL A 6 3.72 0.66 1.08
N SER A 7 4.95 0.23 1.33
CA SER A 7 6.15 0.76 0.69
C SER A 7 6.34 0.08 -0.65
N THR A 8 6.20 0.83 -1.75
CA THR A 8 6.39 0.30 -3.11
C THR A 8 7.63 0.91 -3.75
N SER A 9 8.04 0.39 -4.91
CA SER A 9 9.14 0.97 -5.70
C SER A 9 8.90 2.40 -6.19
N LYS A 10 7.65 2.90 -6.12
CA LYS A 10 7.29 4.30 -6.45
C LYS A 10 7.00 5.15 -5.22
N GLY A 11 7.40 4.69 -4.04
CA GLY A 11 7.17 5.36 -2.75
C GLY A 11 6.04 4.72 -1.94
N ILE A 12 5.74 5.36 -0.81
CA ILE A 12 4.75 4.90 0.16
C ILE A 12 3.35 5.31 -0.29
N MET A 13 2.40 4.36 -0.27
CA MET A 13 1.02 4.62 -0.66
C MET A 13 0.04 3.68 0.02
N THR A 14 -1.25 3.91 -0.18
CA THR A 14 -2.28 2.98 0.29
C THR A 14 -2.30 1.71 -0.56
N GLY A 15 -2.69 0.58 0.03
CA GLY A 15 -2.84 -0.69 -0.69
C GLY A 15 -3.83 -0.59 -1.85
N LYS A 16 -4.85 0.27 -1.73
CA LYS A 16 -5.79 0.56 -2.82
C LYS A 16 -5.08 1.19 -4.03
N ASN A 17 -4.19 2.15 -3.80
CA ASN A 17 -3.43 2.81 -4.88
C ASN A 17 -2.37 1.88 -5.46
N ALA A 18 -1.67 1.11 -4.63
CA ALA A 18 -0.70 0.11 -5.08
C ALA A 18 -1.36 -0.92 -6.03
N ARG A 19 -2.55 -1.42 -5.70
CA ARG A 19 -3.30 -2.36 -6.55
C ARG A 19 -3.68 -1.77 -7.90
N LYS A 20 -4.14 -0.51 -7.93
CA LYS A 20 -4.48 0.18 -9.19
C LYS A 20 -3.26 0.33 -10.11
N LEU A 21 -2.10 0.61 -9.53
CA LEU A 21 -0.84 0.75 -10.25
C LEU A 21 -0.13 -0.58 -10.53
N LYS A 22 -0.71 -1.72 -10.12
CA LYS A 22 -0.12 -3.06 -10.20
C LYS A 22 1.27 -3.13 -9.55
N LEU A 23 1.45 -2.43 -8.44
CA LEU A 23 2.69 -2.42 -7.67
C LEU A 23 2.57 -3.34 -6.46
N GLY A 24 3.61 -4.16 -6.27
CA GLY A 24 3.87 -4.86 -5.00
C GLY A 24 4.72 -4.01 -4.06
N GLY A 25 4.86 -4.46 -2.81
CA GLY A 25 5.62 -3.74 -1.81
C GLY A 25 5.52 -4.35 -0.42
N GLU A 26 6.30 -3.81 0.50
CA GLU A 26 6.29 -4.19 1.91
C GLU A 26 5.13 -3.52 2.64
N VAL A 27 4.41 -4.27 3.46
CA VAL A 27 3.34 -3.71 4.30
C VAL A 27 3.96 -3.01 5.51
N ILE A 28 3.77 -1.70 5.61
CA ILE A 28 4.27 -0.90 6.73
C ILE A 28 3.28 -0.91 7.89
N LEU A 29 2.01 -0.67 7.58
CA LEU A 29 0.97 -0.50 8.59
C LEU A 29 -0.36 -1.03 8.07
N LYS A 30 -1.08 -1.71 8.93
CA LYS A 30 -2.47 -2.09 8.72
C LYS A 30 -3.30 -1.58 9.88
N MET A 31 -4.20 -0.63 9.59
CA MET A 31 -5.25 -0.23 10.53
C MET A 31 -6.54 -0.93 10.12
N SER A 32 -7.28 -1.45 11.10
CA SER A 32 -8.51 -2.21 10.90
C SER A 32 -9.73 -1.35 11.22
#